data_AF-A0A521ZEC3-F1
#
_entry.id   AF-A0A521ZEC3-F1
#
_cell.length_a   1.000
_cell.length_b   1.000
_cell.length_c   1.000
_cell.angle_alpha   90.00
_cell.angle_beta   90.00
_cell.angle_gamma   90.00
#
_symmetry.space_group_name_H-M   'P 1'
#
loop_
_entity.id
_entity.type
_entity.pdbx_description
1 polymer ?
#
loop_
_entity_poly.entity_id
_entity_poly.type
_entity_poly.pdbx_seq_one_letter_code
_entity_poly.pdbx_strand_id
1 'polypeptide(L)'
;MSDTLTRLAQIIETRKLQNGGDPEKSYVSRLFAKGPDAILKKIGEEATETVMAAKDGEREQIVYETADLWFHSLIMLAQYDLTPDDVLRELARREGLSGLEEKAARKDVARDASEQKGA
;
A
#
# COMPACT_ATOMS: atom_id res chain seq x y z
N MET A 1 -16.28 -10.82 3.47
CA MET A 1 -15.14 -10.05 2.93
C MET A 1 -13.99 -11.02 2.76
N SER A 2 -13.28 -11.00 1.62
CA SER A 2 -12.19 -11.96 1.37
C SER A 2 -11.15 -11.89 2.48
N ASP A 3 -10.94 -12.99 3.20
CA ASP A 3 -9.96 -13.11 4.28
C ASP A 3 -8.51 -13.15 3.77
N THR A 4 -8.31 -13.10 2.45
CA THR A 4 -7.02 -13.28 1.79
C THR A 4 -6.00 -12.24 2.23
N LEU A 5 -6.36 -10.95 2.30
CA LEU A 5 -5.42 -9.90 2.71
C LEU A 5 -4.98 -10.08 4.17
N THR A 6 -5.92 -10.43 5.05
CA THR A 6 -5.64 -10.73 6.45
C THR A 6 -4.72 -11.95 6.59
N ARG A 7 -5.01 -13.05 5.88
CA ARG A 7 -4.17 -14.26 5.89
C ARG A 7 -2.78 -14.00 5.31
N LEU A 8 -2.67 -13.24 4.22
CA LEU A 8 -1.39 -12.85 3.64
C LEU A 8 -0.58 -11.97 4.60
N ALA A 9 -1.22 -10.98 5.24
CA ALA A 9 -0.56 -10.13 6.22
C ALA A 9 -0.05 -10.95 7.42
N GLN A 10 -0.84 -11.90 7.93
CA GLN A 10 -0.39 -12.82 8.98
C GLN A 10 0.83 -13.64 8.54
N ILE A 11 0.84 -14.17 7.31
CA ILE A 11 2.00 -14.89 6.77
C ILE A 11 3.22 -13.95 6.69
N ILE A 12 3.05 -12.73 6.16
CA ILE A 12 4.12 -11.73 6.07
C ILE A 12 4.70 -11.40 7.45
N GLU A 13 3.86 -11.24 8.46
CA GLU A 13 4.31 -11.01 9.84
C GLU A 13 5.18 -12.15 10.36
N THR A 14 4.86 -13.43 10.07
CA THR A 14 5.75 -14.56 10.43
C THR A 14 7.11 -14.53 9.72
N ARG A 15 7.26 -13.73 8.65
CA ARG A 15 8.50 -13.59 7.88
C ARG A 15 9.37 -12.42 8.32
N LYS A 16 8.90 -11.57 9.24
CA LYS A 16 9.73 -10.52 9.85
C LYS A 16 10.87 -11.15 10.65
N LEU A 17 12.03 -10.48 10.67
CA LEU A 17 13.22 -11.00 11.33
C LEU A 17 13.00 -11.19 12.83
N GLN A 18 12.33 -10.23 13.49
CA GLN A 18 12.03 -10.37 14.92
C GLN A 18 11.07 -11.53 15.25
N ASN A 19 10.34 -12.04 14.26
CA ASN A 19 9.37 -13.13 14.41
C ASN A 19 9.94 -14.49 13.97
N GLY A 20 11.27 -14.58 13.74
CA GLY A 20 11.94 -15.81 13.33
C GLY A 20 12.02 -16.03 11.82
N GLY A 21 11.76 -14.99 11.02
CA GLY A 21 11.96 -15.01 9.57
C GLY A 21 13.43 -15.27 9.18
N ASP A 22 13.63 -16.11 8.17
CA ASP A 22 14.95 -16.54 7.68
C ASP A 22 15.19 -16.00 6.26
N PRO A 23 16.08 -15.00 6.07
CA PRO A 23 16.43 -14.45 4.76
C PRO A 23 16.97 -15.48 3.77
N GLU A 24 17.62 -16.54 4.22
CA GLU A 24 18.14 -17.56 3.30
C GLU A 24 17.00 -18.40 2.71
N LYS A 25 15.86 -18.51 3.42
CA LYS A 25 14.74 -19.37 3.04
C LYS A 25 13.50 -18.63 2.53
N SER A 26 13.38 -17.32 2.73
CA SER A 26 12.18 -16.57 2.37
C SER A 26 12.51 -15.26 1.66
N TYR A 27 11.88 -15.04 0.50
CA TYR A 27 11.95 -13.78 -0.23
C TYR A 27 11.51 -12.58 0.63
N VAL A 28 10.39 -12.71 1.35
CA VAL A 28 9.87 -11.66 2.23
C VAL A 28 10.87 -11.36 3.36
N SER A 29 11.45 -12.39 3.98
CA SER A 29 12.49 -12.19 5.00
C SER A 29 13.75 -11.51 4.43
N ARG A 30 14.12 -11.78 3.17
CA ARG A 30 15.21 -11.04 2.50
C ARG A 30 14.89 -9.57 2.32
N LEU A 31 13.65 -9.22 1.97
CA LEU A 31 13.25 -7.83 1.84
C LEU A 31 13.34 -7.11 3.18
N PHE A 32 12.80 -7.72 4.25
CA PHE A 32 12.93 -7.16 5.60
C PHE A 32 14.40 -7.01 6.03
N ALA A 33 15.27 -7.97 5.72
CA ALA A 33 16.71 -7.86 6.00
C ALA A 33 17.42 -6.75 5.22
N LYS A 34 16.96 -6.45 4.00
CA LYS A 34 17.48 -5.35 3.18
C LYS A 34 16.94 -3.98 3.60
N GLY A 35 15.87 -3.94 4.40
CA GLY A 35 15.30 -2.73 4.95
C GLY A 35 14.33 -1.99 4.00
N PRO A 36 13.84 -0.81 4.43
CA PRO A 36 12.74 -0.11 3.78
C PRO A 36 13.01 0.26 2.33
N ASP A 37 14.23 0.69 1.98
CA ASP A 37 14.57 1.11 0.62
C ASP A 37 14.36 -0.02 -0.41
N ALA A 38 14.68 -1.27 -0.05
CA ALA A 38 14.48 -2.41 -0.93
C ALA A 38 12.99 -2.73 -1.14
N ILE A 39 12.18 -2.55 -0.10
CA ILE A 39 10.72 -2.73 -0.17
C ILE A 39 10.08 -1.63 -1.03
N LEU A 40 10.46 -0.37 -0.78
CA LEU A 40 9.94 0.78 -1.51
C LEU A 40 10.33 0.76 -2.99
N LYS A 41 11.54 0.27 -3.30
CA LYS A 41 11.97 0.06 -4.69
C LYS A 41 11.02 -0.91 -5.42
N LYS A 42 10.64 -2.03 -4.79
CA LYS A 42 9.68 -2.97 -5.37
C LYS A 42 8.32 -2.33 -5.62
N ILE A 43 7.80 -1.54 -4.67
CA ILE A 43 6.55 -0.81 -4.87
C ILE A 43 6.62 0.11 -6.10
N GLY A 44 7.72 0.83 -6.30
CA GLY A 44 7.91 1.69 -7.47
C GLY A 44 7.98 0.91 -8.80
N GLU A 45 8.60 -0.26 -8.79
CA GLU A 45 8.67 -1.19 -9.92
C GLU A 45 7.26 -1.68 -10.30
N GLU A 46 6.55 -2.31 -9.36
CA GLU A 46 5.21 -2.87 -9.60
C GLU A 46 4.18 -1.81 -10.00
N ALA A 47 4.28 -0.60 -9.43
CA ALA A 47 3.41 0.51 -9.82
C ALA A 47 3.65 0.93 -11.27
N THR A 48 4.91 0.94 -11.72
CA THR A 48 5.26 1.25 -13.11
C THR A 48 4.78 0.14 -14.05
N GLU A 49 4.99 -1.12 -13.68
CA GLU A 49 4.54 -2.28 -14.46
C GLU A 49 3.01 -2.34 -14.56
N THR A 50 2.29 -2.07 -13.46
CA THR A 50 0.82 -1.95 -13.46
C THR A 50 0.33 -0.88 -14.44
N VAL A 51 0.97 0.29 -14.45
CA VAL A 51 0.61 1.38 -15.39
C VAL A 51 0.87 0.97 -16.84
N MET A 52 1.98 0.28 -17.10
CA MET A 52 2.32 -0.20 -18.44
C MET A 52 1.34 -1.27 -18.92
N ALA A 53 1.05 -2.29 -18.09
CA ALA A 53 0.06 -3.32 -18.39
C ALA A 53 -1.33 -2.73 -18.68
N ALA A 54 -1.73 -1.72 -17.90
CA ALA A 54 -3.00 -1.02 -18.12
C ALA A 54 -3.00 -0.21 -19.42
N LYS A 55 -1.91 0.48 -19.73
CA LYS A 55 -1.75 1.24 -20.99
C LYS A 55 -1.84 0.32 -22.21
N ASP A 56 -1.27 -0.88 -22.13
CA ASP A 56 -1.21 -1.82 -23.25
C ASP A 56 -2.47 -2.72 -23.33
N GLY A 57 -3.39 -2.61 -22.35
CA GLY A 57 -4.68 -3.30 -22.36
C GLY A 57 -4.59 -4.80 -22.06
N GLU A 58 -3.47 -5.26 -21.48
CA GLU A 58 -3.19 -6.66 -21.21
C GLU A 58 -3.90 -7.11 -19.93
N ARG A 59 -5.16 -7.53 -20.05
CA ARG A 59 -6.04 -7.82 -18.91
C ARG A 59 -5.43 -8.74 -17.84
N GLU A 60 -4.74 -9.79 -18.26
CA GLU A 60 -4.10 -10.73 -17.34
C GLU A 60 -2.94 -10.09 -16.59
N GLN A 61 -2.11 -9.31 -17.30
CA GLN A 61 -1.00 -8.58 -16.68
C GLN A 61 -1.49 -7.50 -15.74
N ILE A 62 -2.58 -6.79 -16.06
CA ILE A 62 -3.17 -5.80 -15.15
C ILE A 62 -3.49 -6.45 -13.80
N VAL A 63 -4.11 -7.63 -13.80
CA VAL A 63 -4.42 -8.35 -12.55
C VAL A 63 -3.15 -8.83 -11.86
N TYR A 64 -2.19 -9.35 -12.62
CA TYR A 64 -0.92 -9.85 -12.10
C TYR A 64 -0.11 -8.75 -11.40
N GLU A 65 0.16 -7.64 -12.08
CA GLU A 65 0.95 -6.53 -11.52
C GLU A 65 0.21 -5.78 -10.41
N THR A 66 -1.12 -5.67 -10.50
CA THR A 66 -1.91 -5.12 -9.39
C THR A 66 -1.80 -6.00 -8.15
N ALA A 67 -1.80 -7.32 -8.32
CA ALA A 67 -1.64 -8.25 -7.21
C ALA A 67 -0.24 -8.15 -6.59
N ASP A 68 0.81 -7.99 -7.40
CA ASP A 68 2.17 -7.84 -6.88
C ASP A 68 2.37 -6.48 -6.19
N LEU A 69 1.81 -5.40 -6.76
CA LEU A 69 1.76 -4.09 -6.11
C LEU A 69 1.06 -4.17 -4.74
N TRP A 70 -0.06 -4.88 -4.64
CA TRP A 70 -0.76 -5.07 -3.37
C TRP A 70 0.07 -5.91 -2.40
N PHE A 71 0.69 -7.00 -2.87
CA PHE A 71 1.55 -7.84 -2.05
C PHE A 71 2.73 -7.05 -1.46
N HIS A 72 3.43 -6.27 -2.28
CA HIS A 72 4.52 -5.40 -1.84
C HIS A 72 4.03 -4.26 -0.93
N SER A 73 2.82 -3.74 -1.15
CA SER A 73 2.18 -2.80 -0.23
C SER A 73 1.93 -3.42 1.14
N LEU A 74 1.50 -4.69 1.23
CA LEU A 74 1.33 -5.39 2.50
C LEU A 74 2.66 -5.58 3.25
N ILE A 75 3.75 -5.88 2.54
CA ILE A 75 5.09 -5.98 3.13
C ILE A 75 5.53 -4.63 3.68
N MET A 76 5.27 -3.54 2.96
CA MET A 76 5.55 -2.19 3.46
C MET A 76 4.71 -1.85 4.69
N LEU A 77 3.41 -2.17 4.72
CA LEU A 77 2.59 -1.95 5.92
C LEU A 77 3.20 -2.69 7.12
N ALA A 78 3.54 -3.97 6.96
CA ALA A 78 4.16 -4.78 8.01
C ALA A 78 5.53 -4.23 8.48
N GLN A 79 6.32 -3.62 7.58
CA GLN A 79 7.58 -2.95 7.92
C GLN A 79 7.39 -1.75 8.86
N TYR A 80 6.21 -1.13 8.84
CA TYR A 80 5.83 0.00 9.70
C TYR A 80 4.81 -0.39 10.77
N ASP A 81 4.67 -1.69 11.06
CA ASP A 81 3.74 -2.23 12.05
C ASP A 81 2.27 -1.84 11.80
N LEU A 82 1.90 -1.74 10.52
CA LEU A 82 0.55 -1.52 10.02
C LEU A 82 -0.02 -2.79 9.39
N THR A 83 -1.34 -2.83 9.29
CA THR A 83 -2.14 -3.96 8.80
C THR A 83 -3.00 -3.56 7.61
N PRO A 84 -3.49 -4.53 6.80
CA PRO A 84 -4.49 -4.24 5.78
C PRO A 84 -5.73 -3.54 6.34
N ASP A 85 -6.13 -3.86 7.58
CA ASP A 85 -7.31 -3.27 8.23
C ASP A 85 -7.14 -1.76 8.45
N ASP A 86 -5.92 -1.27 8.66
CA ASP A 86 -5.65 0.17 8.75
C ASP A 86 -6.01 0.88 7.43
N VAL A 87 -5.62 0.30 6.30
CA VAL A 87 -5.95 0.81 4.97
C VAL A 87 -7.43 0.65 4.66
N LEU A 88 -8.03 -0.49 5.00
CA LEU A 88 -9.46 -0.73 4.77
C LEU A 88 -10.34 0.23 5.58
N ARG A 89 -9.94 0.58 6.82
CA ARG A 89 -10.63 1.60 7.61
C ARG A 89 -10.56 2.97 6.95
N GLU A 90 -9.41 3.34 6.39
CA GLU A 90 -9.28 4.59 5.62
C GLU A 90 -10.12 4.56 4.34
N LEU A 91 -10.17 3.43 3.62
CA LEU A 91 -11.03 3.28 2.45
C LEU A 91 -12.52 3.36 2.80
N ALA A 92 -12.96 2.73 3.90
CA ALA A 92 -14.32 2.83 4.39
C ALA A 92 -14.69 4.27 4.79
N ARG A 93 -13.75 5.01 5.40
CA ARG A 93 -13.92 6.44 5.68
C ARG A 93 -14.11 7.26 4.40
N ARG A 94 -13.36 6.93 3.34
CA ARG A 94 -13.49 7.58 2.00
C ARG A 94 -14.75 7.16 1.26
N GLU A 95 -15.23 5.93 1.43
CA GLU A 95 -16.50 5.51 0.84
C GLU A 95 -17.67 6.35 1.38
N GLY A 96 -17.64 6.67 2.66
CA GLY A 96 -18.64 7.51 3.32
C GLY A 96 -18.54 9.02 3.03
N LEU A 97 -17.51 9.46 2.29
CA LEU A 97 -17.31 10.85 1.86
C LEU A 97 -17.25 10.83 0.34
N SER A 98 -18.26 11.37 -0.37
CA SER A 98 -18.15 11.37 -1.83
C SER A 98 -16.85 12.07 -2.25
N GLY A 99 -16.14 11.56 -3.25
CA GLY A 99 -14.85 12.13 -3.68
C GLY A 99 -14.95 13.62 -4.10
N LEU A 100 -16.17 14.12 -4.34
CA LEU A 100 -16.48 15.52 -4.56
C LEU A 100 -16.51 16.33 -3.25
N GLU A 101 -17.13 15.79 -2.19
CA GLU A 101 -17.15 16.40 -0.86
C GLU A 101 -15.76 16.46 -0.24
N GLU A 102 -14.95 15.41 -0.39
CA GLU A 102 -13.57 15.42 0.11
C GLU A 102 -12.70 16.44 -0.65
N LYS A 103 -12.90 16.59 -1.96
CA LYS A 103 -12.20 17.59 -2.78
C LYS A 103 -12.67 19.02 -2.50
N ALA A 104 -13.95 19.21 -2.16
CA ALA A 104 -14.48 20.50 -1.71
C ALA A 104 -13.89 20.88 -0.34
N ALA A 105 -13.92 19.96 0.63
CA ALA A 105 -13.36 20.18 1.96
C ALA A 105 -11.85 20.50 1.93
N ARG A 106 -11.06 19.85 1.05
CA ARG A 106 -9.63 20.16 0.88
C ARG A 106 -9.39 21.56 0.30
N LYS A 107 -10.29 22.07 -0.56
CA LYS A 107 -10.21 23.43 -1.10
C LYS A 107 -10.56 24.46 -0.04
N ASP A 108 -11.55 24.18 0.81
CA ASP A 108 -11.94 25.08 1.89
C ASP A 108 -10.83 25.21 2.94
N VAL A 109 -10.23 24.09 3.36
CA VAL A 109 -9.06 24.11 4.27
C VAL A 109 -7.87 24.88 3.67
N ALA A 110 -7.61 24.71 2.37
CA ALA A 110 -6.54 25.44 1.69
C ALA A 110 -6.81 26.95 1.59
N ARG A 111 -8.08 27.35 1.41
CA ARG A 111 -8.50 28.76 1.41
C ARG A 111 -8.35 29.38 2.79
N ASP A 112 -8.89 28.74 3.82
CA ASP A 112 -8.88 29.25 5.19
C ASP A 112 -7.43 29.39 5.73
N ALA A 113 -6.53 28.47 5.36
CA ALA A 113 -5.10 28.55 5.68
C ALA A 113 -4.37 29.69 4.92
N SER A 114 -4.87 30.11 3.76
CA SER A 114 -4.31 31.24 3.00
C SER A 114 -4.80 32.60 3.52
N GLU A 115 -6.04 32.65 4.01
CA GLU A 115 -6.62 33.86 4.62
C GLU A 115 -5.99 34.17 5.98
N GLN A 116 -5.68 33.15 6.79
CA GLN A 116 -5.00 33.33 8.08
C GLN A 116 -3.51 33.73 7.97
N LYS A 117 -2.87 33.54 6.80
CA LYS A 117 -1.47 33.94 6.56
C LYS A 117 -1.33 35.33 5.94
N GLY A 118 -2.44 35.93 5.50
CA GLY A 118 -2.49 37.26 4.88
C GLY A 118 -3.00 38.38 5.80
N ALA A 119 -3.39 38.05 7.03
CA ALA A 119 -3.81 38.98 8.09
C ALA A 119 -2.70 39.12 9.14
#